data_AF-A0A914C2W4-F1
#
_entry.id   AF-A0A914C2W4-F1
#
_cell.length_a   1.000
_cell.length_b   1.000
_cell.length_c   1.000
_cell.angle_alpha   90.00
_cell.angle_beta   90.00
_cell.angle_gamma   90.00
#
_symmetry.space_group_name_H-M   'P 1'
#
loop_
_entity.id
_entity.type
_entity.pdbx_description
1 polymer ?
#
loop_
_entity_poly.entity_id
_entity_poly.type
_entity_poly.pdbx_seq_one_letter_code
_entity_poly.pdbx_strand_id
1 'polypeptide(L)'
;MKAFRGGIIRMFEQGKSGYQISQDMNLHARTVNRIIKRYQETESYSDRQRSGRPRTVRTPANKRKIKGRIQRSPVKAWNSIPQDIIDKALDDFLKRLKKCIEAGGGHFENK
;
A
#
# COMPACT_ATOMS: atom_id res chain seq x y z
N MET A 1 -27.32 2.03 -1.31
CA MET A 1 -28.24 1.51 -0.25
C MET A 1 -27.92 2.07 1.15
N LYS A 2 -27.79 3.39 1.33
CA LYS A 2 -27.70 4.01 2.69
C LYS A 2 -29.09 4.38 3.26
N ALA A 3 -30.08 4.63 2.39
CA ALA A 3 -31.40 5.14 2.76
C ALA A 3 -32.27 4.17 3.58
N PHE A 4 -32.24 2.86 3.30
CA PHE A 4 -33.14 1.89 3.98
C PHE A 4 -32.78 1.64 5.46
N ARG A 5 -31.50 1.70 5.84
CA ARG A 5 -31.07 1.36 7.22
C ARG A 5 -31.47 2.42 8.22
N GLY A 6 -31.23 3.70 7.90
CA GLY A 6 -31.65 4.81 8.74
C GLY A 6 -33.16 4.86 8.92
N GLY A 7 -33.92 4.56 7.85
CA GLY A 7 -35.39 4.47 7.93
C GLY A 7 -35.88 3.38 8.90
N ILE A 8 -35.31 2.16 8.81
CA ILE A 8 -35.65 1.06 9.73
C ILE A 8 -35.36 1.43 11.19
N ILE A 9 -34.18 2.01 11.47
CA ILE A 9 -33.78 2.36 12.83
C ILE A 9 -34.70 3.45 13.39
N ARG A 10 -35.01 4.48 12.61
CA ARG A 10 -35.92 5.56 13.03
C ARG A 10 -37.33 5.04 13.34
N MET A 11 -37.85 4.11 12.54
CA MET A 11 -39.14 3.47 12.83
C MET A 11 -39.09 2.57 14.08
N PHE A 12 -37.96 1.91 14.33
CA PHE A 12 -37.75 1.11 15.53
C PHE A 12 -37.69 1.98 16.80
N GLU A 13 -37.02 3.14 16.75
CA GLU A 13 -37.00 4.11 17.85
C GLU A 13 -38.37 4.72 18.14
N GLN A 14 -39.23 4.81 17.12
CA GLN A 14 -40.65 5.18 17.27
C GLN A 14 -41.51 4.06 17.90
N GLY A 15 -40.91 2.92 18.27
CA GLY A 15 -41.59 1.80 18.94
C GLY A 15 -42.30 0.84 18.00
N LYS A 16 -42.15 0.96 16.68
CA LYS A 16 -42.73 0.00 15.73
C LYS A 16 -42.02 -1.35 15.83
N SER A 17 -42.80 -2.43 15.76
CA SER A 17 -42.26 -3.79 15.69
C SER A 17 -41.53 -4.04 14.36
N GLY A 18 -40.53 -4.94 14.38
CA GLY A 18 -39.80 -5.32 13.16
C GLY A 18 -40.69 -5.89 12.05
N TYR A 19 -41.82 -6.51 12.42
CA TYR A 19 -42.82 -7.00 11.45
C TYR A 19 -43.56 -5.84 10.77
N GLN A 20 -44.04 -4.86 11.53
CA GLN A 20 -44.68 -3.67 10.97
C GLN A 20 -43.72 -2.91 10.03
N ILE A 21 -42.46 -2.76 10.43
CA ILE A 21 -41.43 -2.13 9.60
C ILE A 21 -41.19 -2.91 8.30
N SER A 22 -41.23 -4.24 8.37
CA SER A 22 -41.10 -5.13 7.21
C SER A 22 -42.22 -4.92 6.20
N GLN A 23 -43.47 -4.79 6.67
CA GLN A 23 -44.63 -4.50 5.83
C GLN A 23 -44.58 -3.08 5.25
N ASP A 24 -44.37 -2.07 6.12
CA ASP A 24 -44.36 -0.65 5.74
C ASP A 24 -43.28 -0.32 4.70
N MET A 25 -42.11 -0.95 4.80
CA MET A 25 -40.98 -0.70 3.89
C MET A 25 -40.87 -1.74 2.76
N ASN A 26 -41.78 -2.72 2.70
CA ASN A 26 -41.73 -3.86 1.78
C ASN A 26 -40.34 -4.55 1.75
N LEU A 27 -39.79 -4.83 2.93
CA LEU A 27 -38.49 -5.47 3.11
C LEU A 27 -38.65 -6.80 3.81
N HIS A 28 -37.86 -7.80 3.43
CA HIS A 28 -37.88 -9.10 4.10
C HIS A 28 -37.57 -8.96 5.60
N ALA A 29 -38.41 -9.54 6.47
CA ALA A 29 -38.31 -9.41 7.94
C ALA A 29 -36.92 -9.76 8.49
N ARG A 30 -36.23 -10.75 7.89
CA ARG A 30 -34.85 -11.11 8.27
C ARG A 30 -33.85 -9.97 8.09
N THR A 31 -34.04 -9.13 7.08
CA THR A 31 -33.20 -7.96 6.82
C THR A 31 -33.43 -6.89 7.88
N VAL A 32 -34.69 -6.62 8.22
CA VAL A 32 -35.09 -5.68 9.28
C VAL A 32 -34.51 -6.12 10.63
N ASN A 33 -34.76 -7.36 11.04
CA ASN A 33 -34.27 -7.89 12.33
C ASN A 33 -32.73 -7.92 12.41
N ARG A 34 -32.03 -8.19 11.31
CA ARG A 34 -30.56 -8.14 11.27
C ARG A 34 -30.04 -6.71 11.44
N ILE A 35 -30.74 -5.70 10.94
CA ILE A 35 -30.39 -4.28 11.09
C ILE A 35 -30.67 -3.81 12.52
N ILE A 36 -31.84 -4.14 13.07
CA ILE A 36 -32.21 -3.80 14.47
C ILE A 36 -31.21 -4.43 15.46
N LYS A 37 -30.92 -5.72 15.32
CA LYS A 37 -29.95 -6.41 16.19
C LYS A 37 -28.57 -5.74 16.14
N ARG A 38 -28.12 -5.35 14.95
CA ARG A 38 -26.85 -4.63 14.79
C ARG A 38 -26.88 -3.26 15.45
N TYR A 39 -27.97 -2.53 15.31
CA TYR A 39 -28.14 -1.23 15.94
C TYR A 39 -28.05 -1.35 17.46
N GLN A 40 -28.74 -2.34 18.06
CA GLN A 40 -28.64 -2.64 19.49
C GLN A 40 -27.21 -3.00 19.93
N GLU A 41 -26.42 -3.68 19.08
CA GLU A 41 -25.03 -4.06 19.39
C GLU A 41 -24.00 -2.92 19.22
N THR A 42 -24.28 -1.92 18.39
CA THR A 42 -23.25 -0.94 17.95
C THR A 42 -23.66 0.51 18.06
N GLU A 43 -24.92 0.79 18.41
CA GLU A 43 -25.56 2.12 18.47
C GLU A 43 -25.30 2.99 17.22
N SER A 44 -25.01 2.34 16.10
CA SER A 44 -24.57 2.98 14.88
C SER A 44 -25.55 2.71 13.74
N TYR A 45 -25.89 3.78 13.02
CA TYR A 45 -26.68 3.74 11.80
C TYR A 45 -25.89 3.23 10.58
N SER A 46 -24.56 3.15 10.72
CA SER A 46 -23.65 2.77 9.65
C SER A 46 -23.44 1.26 9.55
N ASP A 47 -22.93 0.79 8.42
CA ASP A 47 -22.50 -0.61 8.30
C ASP A 47 -21.27 -0.87 9.19
N ARG A 48 -21.12 -2.09 9.71
CA ARG A 48 -19.98 -2.46 10.56
C ARG A 48 -18.71 -2.46 9.70
N GLN A 49 -17.63 -1.85 10.19
CA GLN A 49 -16.32 -2.01 9.58
C GLN A 49 -15.96 -3.51 9.57
N ARG A 50 -15.76 -4.07 8.37
CA ARG A 50 -15.35 -5.46 8.22
C ARG A 50 -13.88 -5.58 8.61
N SER A 51 -13.53 -6.58 9.42
CA SER A 51 -12.15 -6.98 9.62
C SER A 51 -11.63 -7.61 8.32
N GLY A 52 -11.05 -6.78 7.45
CA GLY A 52 -10.27 -7.26 6.31
C GLY A 52 -8.95 -7.89 6.79
N ARG A 53 -8.29 -8.65 5.91
CA ARG A 53 -6.94 -9.16 6.18
C ARG A 53 -5.99 -7.98 6.49
N PRO A 54 -5.19 -8.04 7.56
CA PRO A 54 -4.23 -6.99 7.87
C PRO A 54 -3.28 -6.74 6.69
N ARG A 55 -3.12 -5.47 6.28
CA ARG A 55 -2.16 -5.08 5.23
C ARG A 55 -0.75 -5.12 5.80
N THR A 56 -0.14 -6.30 5.83
CA THR A 56 1.20 -6.55 6.40
C THR A 56 2.31 -5.75 5.71
N VAL A 57 2.22 -5.50 4.40
CA VAL A 57 3.23 -4.76 3.63
C VAL A 57 3.33 -3.29 4.03
N ARG A 58 2.22 -2.65 4.44
CA ARG A 58 2.16 -1.19 4.63
C ARG A 58 2.57 -0.73 6.03
N THR A 59 2.92 -1.65 6.92
CA THR A 59 3.32 -1.30 8.29
C THR A 59 4.61 -0.47 8.29
N PRO A 60 4.74 0.54 9.16
CA PRO A 60 5.96 1.35 9.28
C PRO A 60 7.22 0.50 9.52
N ALA A 61 7.08 -0.58 10.29
CA ALA A 61 8.16 -1.53 10.56
C ALA A 61 8.65 -2.25 9.29
N ASN A 62 7.73 -2.72 8.43
CA ASN A 62 8.12 -3.40 7.19
C ASN A 62 8.71 -2.43 6.15
N LYS A 63 8.20 -1.20 6.06
CA LYS A 63 8.81 -0.15 5.23
C LYS A 63 10.26 0.12 5.63
N ARG A 64 10.55 0.24 6.94
CA ARG A 64 11.92 0.41 7.46
C ARG A 64 12.82 -0.77 7.08
N LYS A 65 12.34 -2.01 7.23
CA LYS A 65 13.09 -3.22 6.84
C LYS A 65 13.43 -3.25 5.35
N ILE A 66 12.46 -2.94 4.49
CA ILE A 66 12.65 -2.91 3.03
C ILE A 66 13.64 -1.81 2.64
N LYS A 67 13.48 -0.59 3.18
CA LYS A 67 14.41 0.52 2.95
C LYS A 67 15.85 0.15 3.35
N GLY A 68 16.02 -0.48 4.52
CA GLY A 68 17.33 -0.94 4.97
C GLY A 68 17.97 -1.99 4.05
N ARG A 69 17.18 -2.91 3.48
CA ARG A 69 17.69 -3.89 2.51
C ARG A 69 18.15 -3.22 1.21
N ILE A 70 17.35 -2.30 0.69
CA ILE A 70 17.67 -1.55 -0.53
C ILE A 70 18.94 -0.72 -0.35
N GLN A 71 19.15 -0.10 0.82
CA GLN A 71 20.36 0.69 1.07
C GLN A 71 21.61 -0.17 1.29
N ARG A 72 21.48 -1.35 1.92
CA ARG A 72 22.61 -2.25 2.16
C ARG A 72 23.13 -2.92 0.90
N SER A 73 22.27 -3.14 -0.10
CA SER A 73 22.65 -3.89 -1.31
C SER A 73 23.72 -3.16 -2.16
N PRO A 74 23.59 -1.87 -2.50
CA PRO A 74 24.60 -1.13 -3.23
C PRO A 74 25.90 -0.96 -2.45
N VAL A 75 25.84 -0.68 -1.14
CA VAL A 75 27.04 -0.53 -0.30
C VAL A 75 27.81 -1.85 -0.22
N LYS A 76 27.09 -2.97 -0.08
CA LYS A 76 27.72 -4.30 -0.09
C LYS A 76 28.35 -4.60 -1.45
N ALA A 77 27.68 -4.25 -2.55
CA ALA A 77 28.23 -4.40 -3.89
C ALA A 77 29.48 -3.54 -4.08
N TRP A 78 29.45 -2.27 -3.67
CA TRP A 78 30.59 -1.36 -3.71
C TRP A 78 31.79 -1.91 -2.93
N ASN A 79 31.57 -2.31 -1.68
CA ASN A 79 32.63 -2.86 -0.82
C ASN A 79 33.15 -4.23 -1.26
N SER A 80 32.46 -4.91 -2.19
CA SER A 80 32.90 -6.19 -2.74
C SER A 80 33.82 -6.06 -3.95
N ILE A 81 33.97 -4.83 -4.50
CA ILE A 81 34.88 -4.56 -5.60
C ILE A 81 36.30 -4.41 -5.00
N PRO A 82 37.28 -5.25 -5.39
CA PRO A 82 38.65 -5.11 -4.94
C PRO A 82 39.26 -3.77 -5.38
N GLN A 83 40.07 -3.16 -4.52
CA GLN A 83 40.68 -1.86 -4.80
C GLN A 83 41.57 -1.89 -6.05
N ASP A 84 42.29 -2.99 -6.30
CA ASP A 84 43.16 -3.12 -7.48
C ASP A 84 42.38 -3.10 -8.81
N ILE A 85 41.11 -3.55 -8.80
CA ILE A 85 40.22 -3.46 -9.97
C ILE A 85 39.77 -2.02 -10.19
N ILE A 86 39.47 -1.29 -9.12
CA ILE A 86 39.11 0.13 -9.18
C ILE A 86 40.30 0.94 -9.73
N ASP A 87 41.50 0.69 -9.21
CA ASP A 87 42.72 1.39 -9.62
C ASP A 87 43.02 1.13 -11.12
N LYS A 88 42.93 -0.13 -11.58
CA LYS A 88 43.09 -0.47 -13.01
C LYS A 88 42.05 0.21 -13.90
N ALA A 89 40.80 0.28 -13.46
CA ALA A 89 39.73 0.92 -14.21
C ALA A 89 39.96 2.44 -14.32
N LEU A 90 40.40 3.09 -13.23
CA LEU A 90 40.77 4.50 -13.23
C LEU A 90 41.97 4.77 -14.14
N ASP A 91 43.01 3.92 -14.07
CA ASP A 91 44.19 4.05 -14.92
C ASP A 91 43.87 3.91 -16.41
N ASP A 92 43.06 2.91 -16.78
CA ASP A 92 42.63 2.72 -18.17
C ASP A 92 41.79 3.89 -18.66
N PHE A 93 40.84 4.35 -17.85
CA PHE A 93 40.01 5.50 -18.17
C PHE A 93 40.86 6.77 -18.38
N LEU A 94 41.81 7.04 -17.49
CA LEU A 94 42.70 8.20 -17.61
C LEU A 94 43.59 8.12 -18.86
N LYS A 95 44.11 6.93 -19.19
CA LYS A 95 44.86 6.71 -20.43
C LYS A 95 44.01 7.00 -21.67
N ARG A 96 42.77 6.50 -21.68
CA ARG A 96 41.83 6.74 -22.79
C ARG A 96 41.43 8.21 -22.90
N LEU A 97 41.20 8.87 -21.77
CA LEU A 97 40.85 10.29 -21.74
C LEU A 97 42.00 11.15 -22.32
N LYS A 98 43.26 10.83 -21.97
CA LYS A 98 44.43 11.50 -22.56
C LYS A 98 44.50 11.32 -24.07
N LYS A 99 44.34 10.09 -24.56
CA LYS A 99 44.29 9.80 -26.00
C LYS A 99 43.15 10.53 -26.72
N CYS A 100 41.99 10.66 -26.08
CA CYS A 100 40.84 11.40 -26.61
C CYS A 100 41.16 12.89 -26.77
N ILE A 101 41.81 13.50 -25.77
CA ILE A 101 42.23 14.90 -25.81
C ILE A 101 43.25 15.12 -26.93
N GLU A 102 44.26 14.25 -27.04
CA GLU A 102 45.27 14.30 -28.10
C GLU A 102 44.67 14.15 -29.50
N ALA A 103 43.61 13.34 -29.62
CA ALA A 103 42.87 13.14 -30.86
C ALA A 103 41.83 14.23 -31.14
N GLY A 104 41.68 15.25 -30.28
CA GLY A 104 40.65 16.29 -30.42
C GLY A 104 39.22 15.75 -30.42
N GLY A 105 38.98 14.63 -29.71
CA GLY A 105 37.69 13.92 -29.72
C GLY A 105 37.49 12.94 -30.88
N GLY A 106 38.51 12.69 -31.71
CA GLY A 106 38.48 11.68 -32.78
C GLY A 106 38.63 10.23 -32.30
N HIS A 107 38.58 9.25 -33.21
CA HIS A 107 38.73 7.83 -32.89
C HIS A 107 40.21 7.46 -32.61
N PHE A 108 40.51 6.83 -31.47
CA PHE A 108 41.87 6.58 -30.98
C PHE A 108 42.16 5.12 -30.56
N GLU A 109 41.25 4.18 -30.86
CA GLU A 109 41.39 2.77 -30.44
C GLU A 109 42.19 1.89 -31.42
N ASN A 110 42.59 2.40 -32.60
CA ASN A 110 43.29 1.66 -33.66
C ASN A 110 44.47 2.43 -34.29
N LYS A 111 45.57 2.64 -33.55
CA LYS A 111 46.86 3.07 -34.09
C LYS A 111 47.98 2.19 -33.56
#